data_AF-A0A6D0IMD9-F1
#
_entry.id   AF-A0A6D0IMD9-F1
#
_cell.length_a   1.000
_cell.length_b   1.000
_cell.length_c   1.000
_cell.angle_alpha   90.00
_cell.angle_beta   90.00
_cell.angle_gamma   90.00
#
_symmetry.space_group_name_H-M   'P 1'
#
loop_
_entity.id
_entity.type
_entity.pdbx_description
1 polymer ?
#
loop_
_entity_poly.entity_id
_entity_poly.type
_entity_poly.pdbx_seq_one_letter_code
_entity_poly.pdbx_strand_id
1 'polypeptide(L)'
;ERGVAYYIEAGTLTNEQWQQVTAELHDRMMETVFFALDDAEQLFAHHQPTPVTSVDLLGQGRQALIDANLRLGLALAEDEIDYLQDAFTKLGRNPNDIELYMFAQANSEHCRHKIFNADWIIDGEQQPKSLFKMIKNTFETTPDHVLSAYKDNAAVMEGSEVGRYFADHETGRYDFHQEPAHILMKV
;
A
#
# COMPACT_ATOMS: atom_id res chain seq x y z
N GLU A 1 -21.17 -14.83 -3.13
CA GLU A 1 -21.03 -14.16 -4.43
C GLU A 1 -22.39 -13.75 -4.98
N ARG A 2 -22.45 -12.74 -5.85
CA ARG A 2 -23.66 -12.31 -6.59
C ARG A 2 -23.26 -11.84 -7.99
N GLY A 3 -23.91 -12.37 -9.03
CA GLY A 3 -23.75 -11.92 -10.42
C GLY A 3 -24.98 -11.16 -10.95
N VAL A 4 -24.85 -10.61 -12.16
CA VAL A 4 -25.96 -10.04 -12.94
C VAL A 4 -26.12 -10.85 -14.21
N ALA A 5 -27.32 -11.42 -14.42
CA ALA A 5 -27.65 -12.11 -15.65
C ALA A 5 -28.27 -11.12 -16.65
N TYR A 6 -27.51 -10.77 -17.70
CA TYR A 6 -27.99 -9.96 -18.79
C TYR A 6 -28.64 -10.85 -19.86
N TYR A 7 -29.87 -10.51 -20.24
CA TYR A 7 -30.57 -11.13 -21.35
C TYR A 7 -30.60 -10.12 -22.50
N ILE A 8 -29.92 -10.45 -23.60
CA ILE A 8 -29.68 -9.51 -24.71
C ILE A 8 -30.39 -10.03 -25.94
N GLU A 9 -31.42 -9.31 -26.38
CA GLU A 9 -32.11 -9.58 -27.64
C GLU A 9 -31.48 -8.74 -28.76
N ALA A 10 -30.87 -9.41 -29.74
CA ALA A 10 -30.24 -8.77 -30.89
C ALA A 10 -30.41 -9.63 -32.15
N GLY A 11 -30.15 -9.05 -33.33
CA GLY A 11 -30.00 -9.82 -34.57
C GLY A 11 -28.74 -10.72 -34.54
N THR A 12 -28.39 -11.34 -35.65
CA THR A 12 -27.15 -12.13 -35.74
C THR A 12 -25.94 -11.21 -35.57
N LEU A 13 -25.30 -11.30 -34.40
CA LEU A 13 -24.05 -10.61 -34.10
C LEU A 13 -22.85 -11.51 -34.46
N THR A 14 -21.78 -10.91 -34.96
CA THR A 14 -20.48 -11.58 -35.07
C THR A 14 -19.83 -11.74 -33.70
N ASN A 15 -18.79 -12.59 -33.60
CA ASN A 15 -18.04 -12.76 -32.35
C ASN A 15 -17.38 -11.43 -31.88
N GLU A 16 -16.92 -10.60 -32.83
CA GLU A 16 -16.35 -9.28 -32.53
C GLU A 16 -17.40 -8.33 -31.95
N GLN A 17 -18.62 -8.36 -32.49
CA GLN A 17 -19.72 -7.57 -31.95
C GLN A 17 -20.15 -8.04 -30.56
N TRP A 18 -20.13 -9.35 -30.30
CA TRP A 18 -20.35 -9.87 -28.95
C TRP A 18 -19.28 -9.39 -27.95
N GLN A 19 -18.01 -9.34 -28.35
CA GLN A 19 -16.94 -8.80 -27.50
C GLN A 19 -17.21 -7.33 -27.14
N GLN A 20 -17.62 -6.52 -28.12
CA GLN A 20 -18.01 -5.11 -27.89
C GLN A 20 -19.18 -5.02 -26.92
N VAL A 21 -20.23 -5.83 -27.10
CA VAL A 21 -21.37 -5.88 -26.18
C VAL A 21 -20.93 -6.25 -24.77
N THR A 22 -20.12 -7.29 -24.60
CA THR A 22 -19.65 -7.69 -23.27
C THR A 22 -18.80 -6.62 -22.60
N ALA A 23 -17.99 -5.88 -23.36
CA ALA A 23 -17.16 -4.79 -22.84
C ALA A 23 -18.00 -3.62 -22.27
N GLU A 24 -19.22 -3.39 -22.78
CA GLU A 24 -20.14 -2.38 -22.25
C GLU A 24 -20.88 -2.84 -20.98
N LEU A 25 -20.86 -4.14 -20.67
CA LEU A 25 -21.66 -4.74 -19.60
C LEU A 25 -20.89 -5.09 -18.33
N HIS A 26 -19.57 -4.87 -18.32
CA HIS A 26 -18.74 -5.16 -17.16
C HIS A 26 -17.57 -4.18 -17.02
N ASP A 27 -17.14 -3.95 -15.80
CA ASP A 27 -15.86 -3.32 -15.52
C ASP A 27 -14.74 -4.36 -15.64
N ARG A 28 -13.94 -4.25 -16.71
CA ARG A 28 -12.79 -5.12 -16.95
C ARG A 28 -11.76 -5.19 -15.81
N MET A 29 -11.76 -4.23 -14.88
CA MET A 29 -10.83 -4.19 -13.75
C MET A 29 -11.29 -5.07 -12.58
N MET A 30 -12.56 -5.45 -12.51
CA MET A 30 -13.15 -6.15 -11.36
C MET A 30 -14.06 -7.33 -11.72
N GLU A 31 -14.64 -7.31 -12.91
CA GLU A 31 -15.67 -8.23 -13.35
C GLU A 31 -15.18 -9.09 -14.52
N THR A 32 -15.86 -10.20 -14.74
CA THR A 32 -15.65 -11.07 -15.90
C THR A 32 -17.00 -11.51 -16.44
N VAL A 33 -17.06 -11.83 -17.73
CA VAL A 33 -18.29 -12.28 -18.39
C VAL A 33 -18.22 -13.78 -18.64
N PHE A 34 -19.21 -14.49 -18.12
CA PHE A 34 -19.45 -15.91 -18.39
C PHE A 34 -20.68 -16.08 -19.27
N PHE A 35 -20.73 -17.19 -20.01
CA PHE A 35 -21.84 -17.48 -20.94
C PHE A 35 -22.79 -18.56 -20.40
N ALA A 36 -22.42 -19.26 -19.32
CA ALA A 36 -23.31 -20.14 -18.57
C ALA A 36 -23.33 -19.76 -17.08
N LEU A 37 -24.47 -19.98 -16.42
CA LEU A 37 -24.58 -19.74 -14.97
C LEU A 37 -23.68 -20.69 -14.17
N ASP A 38 -23.49 -21.93 -14.65
CA ASP A 38 -22.66 -22.94 -13.99
C ASP A 38 -21.17 -22.57 -14.00
N ASP A 39 -20.71 -21.73 -14.95
CA ASP A 39 -19.32 -21.24 -15.00
C ASP A 39 -18.94 -20.45 -13.72
N ALA A 40 -19.94 -19.96 -12.97
CA ALA A 40 -19.72 -19.30 -11.69
C ALA A 40 -19.05 -20.20 -10.64
N GLU A 41 -19.01 -21.53 -10.84
CA GLU A 41 -18.24 -22.44 -9.98
C GLU A 41 -16.75 -22.09 -9.92
N GLN A 42 -16.21 -21.48 -10.99
CA GLN A 42 -14.81 -21.03 -11.06
C GLN A 42 -14.47 -19.98 -10.00
N LEU A 43 -15.46 -19.23 -9.52
CA LEU A 43 -15.29 -18.22 -8.45
C LEU A 43 -15.05 -18.87 -7.08
N PHE A 44 -15.33 -20.16 -6.93
CA PHE A 44 -15.23 -20.90 -5.66
C PHE A 44 -14.17 -22.01 -5.70
N ALA A 45 -13.25 -21.96 -6.67
CA ALA A 45 -12.17 -22.93 -6.78
C ALA A 45 -11.31 -22.95 -5.50
N HIS A 46 -11.08 -24.14 -4.96
CA HIS A 46 -10.17 -24.33 -3.83
C HIS A 46 -8.74 -24.50 -4.34
N HIS A 47 -7.84 -23.63 -3.91
CA HIS A 47 -6.42 -23.70 -4.21
C HIS A 47 -5.62 -24.14 -2.99
N GLN A 48 -4.53 -24.89 -3.22
CA GLN A 48 -3.57 -25.20 -2.17
C GLN A 48 -2.62 -24.01 -1.96
N PRO A 49 -2.15 -23.76 -0.72
CA PRO A 49 -1.17 -22.71 -0.46
C PRO A 49 0.09 -22.88 -1.33
N THR A 50 0.49 -21.82 -2.02
CA THR A 50 1.73 -21.80 -2.81
C THR A 50 2.94 -21.71 -1.87
N PRO A 51 3.98 -22.54 -2.04
CA PRO A 51 5.19 -22.47 -1.23
C PRO A 51 6.01 -21.22 -1.52
N VAL A 52 6.83 -20.81 -0.56
CA VAL A 52 7.80 -19.72 -0.70
C VAL A 52 8.85 -20.03 -1.79
N THR A 53 9.27 -19.00 -2.53
CA THR A 53 10.34 -19.14 -3.53
C THR A 53 11.63 -18.50 -3.03
N SER A 54 12.74 -19.23 -3.10
CA SER A 54 14.07 -18.67 -2.82
C SER A 54 14.68 -18.06 -4.10
N VAL A 55 15.33 -16.91 -3.97
CA VAL A 55 16.07 -16.25 -5.05
C VAL A 55 17.54 -16.63 -4.93
N ASP A 56 18.08 -17.27 -5.96
CA ASP A 56 19.37 -17.96 -5.90
C ASP A 56 20.60 -17.04 -6.02
N LEU A 57 20.77 -16.15 -5.04
CA LEU A 57 21.91 -15.24 -4.94
C LEU A 57 23.24 -15.99 -4.79
N LEU A 58 23.30 -17.05 -4.00
CA LEU A 58 24.54 -17.80 -3.76
C LEU A 58 25.00 -18.57 -5.00
N GLY A 59 24.07 -19.07 -5.83
CA GLY A 59 24.38 -19.79 -7.06
C GLY A 59 24.60 -18.88 -8.27
N GLN A 60 23.85 -17.78 -8.39
CA GLN A 60 23.81 -16.94 -9.60
C GLN A 60 24.34 -15.52 -9.37
N GLY A 61 24.75 -15.19 -8.15
CA GLY A 61 25.26 -13.88 -7.79
C GLY A 61 24.22 -12.77 -8.00
N ARG A 62 24.70 -11.55 -8.27
CA ARG A 62 23.87 -10.36 -8.47
C ARG A 62 22.74 -10.57 -9.48
N GLN A 63 22.96 -11.36 -10.53
CA GLN A 63 21.98 -11.56 -11.59
C GLN A 63 20.65 -12.12 -11.04
N ALA A 64 20.69 -12.97 -10.01
CA ALA A 64 19.49 -13.48 -9.34
C ALA A 64 18.59 -12.36 -8.80
N LEU A 65 19.21 -11.31 -8.25
CA LEU A 65 18.50 -10.14 -7.72
C LEU A 65 17.97 -9.25 -8.83
N ILE A 66 18.70 -9.09 -9.94
CA ILE A 66 18.25 -8.34 -11.12
C ILE A 66 17.02 -9.02 -11.74
N ASP A 67 17.08 -10.34 -11.90
CA ASP A 67 15.99 -11.13 -12.47
C ASP A 67 14.76 -11.12 -11.54
N ALA A 68 14.98 -11.22 -10.22
CA ALA A 68 13.91 -11.08 -9.23
C ALA A 68 13.30 -9.68 -9.24
N ASN A 69 14.13 -8.62 -9.35
CA ASN A 69 13.66 -7.23 -9.43
C ASN A 69 12.69 -7.04 -10.60
N LEU A 70 13.04 -7.55 -11.79
CA LEU A 70 12.18 -7.47 -12.97
C LEU A 70 10.93 -8.34 -12.84
N ARG A 71 11.10 -9.61 -12.47
CA ARG A 71 10.00 -10.59 -12.39
C ARG A 71 8.95 -10.24 -11.34
N LEU A 72 9.37 -9.70 -10.21
CA LEU A 72 8.50 -9.33 -9.10
C LEU A 72 8.06 -7.86 -9.14
N GLY A 73 8.63 -7.06 -10.04
CA GLY A 73 8.33 -5.62 -10.15
C GLY A 73 8.76 -4.82 -8.93
N LEU A 74 9.94 -5.11 -8.37
CA LEU A 74 10.40 -4.50 -7.10
C LEU A 74 10.87 -3.05 -7.24
N ALA A 75 11.20 -2.60 -8.46
CA ALA A 75 11.67 -1.25 -8.75
C ALA A 75 12.86 -0.79 -7.88
N LEU A 76 13.77 -1.72 -7.55
CA LEU A 76 14.96 -1.43 -6.75
C LEU A 76 15.98 -0.63 -7.55
N ALA A 77 16.59 0.36 -6.89
CA ALA A 77 17.75 1.06 -7.41
C ALA A 77 19.03 0.21 -7.28
N GLU A 78 20.08 0.56 -8.02
CA GLU A 78 21.34 -0.20 -8.03
C GLU A 78 21.98 -0.32 -6.63
N ASP A 79 21.93 0.74 -5.83
CA ASP A 79 22.43 0.78 -4.46
C ASP A 79 21.57 -0.07 -3.49
N GLU A 80 20.27 -0.20 -3.75
CA GLU A 80 19.38 -1.09 -3.01
C GLU A 80 19.66 -2.57 -3.34
N ILE A 81 19.97 -2.87 -4.61
CA ILE A 81 20.43 -4.20 -5.03
C ILE A 81 21.77 -4.53 -4.38
N ASP A 82 22.72 -3.57 -4.36
CA ASP A 82 24.01 -3.71 -3.67
C ASP A 82 23.80 -4.02 -2.18
N TYR A 83 22.93 -3.24 -1.52
CA TYR A 83 22.60 -3.44 -0.11
C TYR A 83 22.08 -4.85 0.17
N LEU A 84 21.14 -5.34 -0.65
CA LEU A 84 20.56 -6.67 -0.49
C LEU A 84 21.58 -7.77 -0.78
N GLN A 85 22.37 -7.62 -1.83
CA GLN A 85 23.46 -8.54 -2.15
C GLN A 85 24.41 -8.68 -0.96
N ASP A 86 24.86 -7.57 -0.39
CA ASP A 86 25.74 -7.56 0.77
C ASP A 86 25.09 -8.18 2.01
N ALA A 87 23.82 -7.84 2.29
CA ALA A 87 23.10 -8.34 3.45
C ALA A 87 22.95 -9.87 3.41
N PHE A 88 22.49 -10.43 2.29
CA PHE A 88 22.27 -11.87 2.16
C PHE A 88 23.56 -12.66 1.98
N THR A 89 24.60 -12.06 1.37
CA THR A 89 25.95 -12.64 1.37
C THR A 89 26.50 -12.75 2.79
N LYS A 90 26.34 -11.71 3.63
CA LYS A 90 26.75 -11.74 5.05
C LYS A 90 25.96 -12.77 5.87
N LEU A 91 24.67 -12.95 5.57
CA LEU A 91 23.83 -13.97 6.21
C LEU A 91 24.15 -15.40 5.73
N GLY A 92 24.91 -15.56 4.65
CA GLY A 92 25.29 -16.86 4.10
C GLY A 92 24.10 -17.69 3.61
N ARG A 93 23.00 -17.03 3.19
CA ARG A 93 21.80 -17.71 2.66
C ARG A 93 21.15 -16.91 1.55
N ASN A 94 20.37 -17.61 0.72
CA ASN A 94 19.54 -16.97 -0.28
C ASN A 94 18.39 -16.17 0.37
N PRO A 95 18.02 -15.01 -0.18
CA PRO A 95 16.77 -14.33 0.16
C PRO A 95 15.56 -15.12 -0.34
N ASN A 96 14.46 -15.05 0.41
CA ASN A 96 13.16 -15.45 -0.09
C ASN A 96 12.49 -14.29 -0.85
N ASP A 97 11.64 -14.63 -1.82
CA ASP A 97 10.82 -13.68 -2.57
C ASP A 97 10.08 -12.68 -1.68
N ILE A 98 9.47 -13.16 -0.60
CA ILE A 98 8.75 -12.34 0.39
C ILE A 98 9.67 -11.35 1.13
N GLU A 99 10.93 -11.70 1.38
CA GLU A 99 11.88 -10.81 2.06
C GLU A 99 12.28 -9.65 1.13
N LEU A 100 12.49 -9.94 -0.15
CA LEU A 100 12.78 -8.93 -1.16
C LEU A 100 11.57 -8.03 -1.42
N TYR A 101 10.37 -8.62 -1.50
CA TYR A 101 9.14 -7.86 -1.70
C TYR A 101 8.86 -6.92 -0.52
N MET A 102 9.00 -7.42 0.71
CA MET A 102 8.89 -6.61 1.93
C MET A 102 9.89 -5.45 1.92
N PHE A 103 11.16 -5.73 1.59
CA PHE A 103 12.19 -4.71 1.52
C PHE A 103 11.86 -3.64 0.47
N ALA A 104 11.45 -4.05 -0.73
CA ALA A 104 11.08 -3.14 -1.81
C ALA A 104 9.92 -2.23 -1.42
N GLN A 105 8.85 -2.78 -0.83
CA GLN A 105 7.71 -1.97 -0.39
C GLN A 105 8.10 -0.97 0.70
N ALA A 106 8.93 -1.38 1.66
CA ALA A 106 9.38 -0.51 2.75
C ALA A 106 10.34 0.62 2.29
N ASN A 107 11.11 0.38 1.22
CA ASN A 107 12.07 1.33 0.68
C ASN A 107 11.58 2.06 -0.58
N SER A 108 10.32 1.84 -1.00
CA SER A 108 9.67 2.65 -2.03
C SER A 108 9.68 4.13 -1.67
N GLU A 109 9.63 5.00 -2.69
CA GLU A 109 9.53 6.46 -2.47
C GLU A 109 8.34 6.80 -1.58
N HIS A 110 7.18 6.22 -1.88
CA HIS A 110 5.93 6.43 -1.14
C HIS A 110 6.05 6.11 0.35
N CYS A 111 6.73 5.02 0.72
CA CYS A 111 6.87 4.63 2.12
C CYS A 111 8.00 5.40 2.82
N ARG A 112 9.15 5.53 2.14
CA ARG A 112 10.36 6.08 2.74
C ARG A 112 10.44 7.60 2.68
N HIS A 113 9.59 8.23 1.88
CA HIS A 113 9.53 9.68 1.65
C HIS A 113 10.93 10.23 1.32
N LYS A 114 11.63 9.56 0.39
CA LYS A 114 13.04 9.86 0.05
C LYS A 114 13.19 11.32 -0.36
N ILE A 115 12.30 11.81 -1.21
CA ILE A 115 12.31 13.20 -1.72
C ILE A 115 12.13 14.21 -0.59
N PHE A 116 11.19 13.96 0.34
CA PHE A 116 10.93 14.86 1.46
C PHE A 116 12.09 14.95 2.45
N ASN A 117 12.94 13.92 2.51
CA ASN A 117 14.11 13.86 3.38
C ASN A 117 15.43 14.18 2.67
N ALA A 118 15.41 14.40 1.35
CA ALA A 118 16.61 14.65 0.57
C ALA A 118 17.26 16.01 0.87
N ASP A 119 18.56 16.10 0.58
CA ASP A 119 19.28 17.35 0.41
C ASP A 119 18.98 17.97 -0.96
N TRP A 120 18.97 19.30 -1.04
CA TRP A 120 18.60 20.03 -2.26
C TRP A 120 19.70 21.00 -2.69
N ILE A 121 19.94 21.06 -3.99
CA ILE A 121 20.73 22.11 -4.65
C ILE A 121 19.79 22.79 -5.65
N ILE A 122 19.57 24.09 -5.50
CA ILE A 122 18.68 24.89 -6.34
C ILE A 122 19.51 25.98 -7.00
N ASP A 123 19.51 26.04 -8.33
CA ASP A 123 20.28 27.01 -9.12
C ASP A 123 21.79 27.06 -8.77
N GLY A 124 22.34 25.90 -8.39
CA GLY A 124 23.74 25.75 -7.98
C GLY A 124 24.02 26.00 -6.49
N GLU A 125 23.00 26.36 -5.70
CA GLU A 125 23.15 26.65 -4.27
C GLU A 125 22.58 25.54 -3.38
N GLN A 126 23.43 25.03 -2.48
CA GLN A 126 23.05 24.04 -1.47
C GLN A 126 22.06 24.62 -0.47
N GLN A 127 20.93 23.94 -0.28
CA GLN A 127 19.90 24.33 0.67
C GLN A 127 20.16 23.75 2.07
N PRO A 128 19.86 24.49 3.15
CA PRO A 128 20.23 24.09 4.52
C PRO A 128 19.24 23.11 5.18
N LYS A 129 18.08 22.87 4.59
CA LYS A 129 17.00 22.03 5.16
C LYS A 129 16.35 21.18 4.07
N SER A 130 15.97 19.96 4.43
CA SER A 130 15.05 19.15 3.63
C SER A 130 13.63 19.72 3.67
N LEU A 131 12.76 19.29 2.74
CA LEU A 131 11.35 19.68 2.74
C LEU A 131 10.67 19.35 4.07
N PHE A 132 10.88 18.14 4.59
CA PHE A 132 10.27 17.74 5.86
C PHE A 132 10.79 18.54 7.05
N LYS A 133 12.08 18.95 7.03
CA LYS A 133 12.64 19.81 8.08
C LYS A 133 12.06 21.23 8.01
N MET A 134 11.74 21.74 6.82
CA MET A 134 11.01 23.00 6.68
C MET A 134 9.57 22.90 7.22
N ILE A 135 8.88 21.78 6.99
CA ILE A 135 7.55 21.53 7.60
C ILE A 135 7.63 21.45 9.12
N LYS A 136 8.59 20.70 9.69
CA LYS A 136 8.78 20.62 11.16
C LYS A 136 9.07 21.97 11.81
N ASN A 137 9.60 22.94 11.05
CA ASN A 137 9.91 24.26 11.58
C ASN A 137 8.66 25.03 12.03
N THR A 138 7.48 24.75 11.46
CA THR A 138 6.22 25.35 11.92
C THR A 138 5.89 24.91 13.34
N PHE A 139 6.05 23.60 13.63
CA PHE A 139 5.87 23.06 14.98
C PHE A 139 6.97 23.52 15.96
N GLU A 140 8.22 23.68 15.51
CA GLU A 140 9.30 24.26 16.33
C GLU A 140 8.98 25.70 16.76
N THR A 141 8.25 26.44 15.92
CA THR A 141 7.93 27.86 16.13
C THR A 141 6.61 28.04 16.90
N THR A 142 5.63 27.16 16.65
CA THR A 142 4.29 27.22 17.24
C THR A 142 3.88 25.82 17.71
N PRO A 143 4.33 25.38 18.89
CA PRO A 143 3.96 24.09 19.46
C PRO A 143 2.59 24.12 20.16
N ASP A 144 1.98 25.30 20.29
CA ASP A 144 0.76 25.56 21.04
C ASP A 144 -0.37 24.60 20.64
N HIS A 145 -1.02 24.03 21.67
CA HIS A 145 -2.15 23.10 21.56
C HIS A 145 -1.88 21.78 20.82
N VAL A 146 -0.64 21.49 20.38
CA VAL A 146 -0.31 20.23 19.71
C VAL A 146 0.05 19.15 20.72
N LEU A 147 -0.68 18.04 20.71
CA LEU A 147 -0.42 16.85 21.53
C LEU A 147 0.47 15.82 20.79
N SER A 148 0.29 15.73 19.47
CA SER A 148 1.06 14.82 18.61
C SER A 148 1.26 15.39 17.21
N ALA A 149 2.53 15.40 16.76
CA ALA A 149 2.90 15.70 15.38
C ALA A 149 4.09 14.81 14.97
N TYR A 150 4.07 14.32 13.72
CA TYR A 150 5.15 13.57 13.07
C TYR A 150 5.60 12.26 13.72
N LYS A 151 4.82 11.72 14.67
CA LYS A 151 5.12 10.48 15.41
C LYS A 151 3.99 9.45 15.36
N ASP A 152 2.97 9.70 14.54
CA ASP A 152 1.80 8.84 14.35
C ASP A 152 1.21 9.09 12.95
N ASN A 153 0.24 8.28 12.55
CA ASN A 153 -0.46 8.38 11.28
C ASN A 153 -1.45 9.56 11.20
N ALA A 154 -1.63 10.29 12.29
CA ALA A 154 -2.42 11.51 12.38
C ALA A 154 -1.75 12.52 13.34
N ALA A 155 -2.03 13.80 13.13
CA ALA A 155 -1.74 14.82 14.13
C ALA A 155 -2.89 14.89 15.15
N VAL A 156 -2.59 15.32 16.38
CA VAL A 156 -3.59 15.50 17.44
C VAL A 156 -3.35 16.85 18.11
N MET A 157 -4.43 17.62 18.28
CA MET A 157 -4.44 18.87 19.02
C MET A 157 -5.42 18.84 20.19
N GLU A 158 -5.23 19.75 21.14
CA GLU A 158 -6.15 19.98 22.25
C GLU A 158 -7.57 20.26 21.74
N GLY A 159 -8.55 19.85 22.53
CA GLY A 159 -9.97 19.97 22.19
C GLY A 159 -10.73 20.63 23.32
N SER A 160 -11.93 20.15 23.61
CA SER A 160 -12.77 20.69 24.69
C SER A 160 -13.18 19.60 25.67
N GLU A 161 -13.42 19.98 26.91
CA GLU A 161 -14.00 19.08 27.90
C GLU A 161 -15.50 18.96 27.69
N VAL A 162 -15.99 17.76 27.38
CA VAL A 162 -17.38 17.50 27.00
C VAL A 162 -17.83 16.14 27.51
N GLY A 163 -19.15 15.91 27.49
CA GLY A 163 -19.71 14.58 27.73
C GLY A 163 -19.51 13.67 26.51
N ARG A 164 -18.49 12.79 26.54
CA ARG A 164 -18.33 11.72 25.56
C ARG A 164 -19.41 10.66 25.77
N TYR A 165 -20.26 10.45 24.76
CA TYR A 165 -21.43 9.58 24.88
C TYR A 165 -21.20 8.24 24.19
N PHE A 166 -21.10 7.17 24.98
CA PHE A 166 -20.96 5.80 24.49
C PHE A 166 -21.52 4.81 25.52
N ALA A 167 -21.72 3.56 25.08
CA ALA A 167 -22.20 2.50 25.95
C ALA A 167 -21.07 1.93 26.81
N ASP A 168 -21.32 1.79 28.11
CA ASP A 168 -20.41 1.12 29.02
C ASP A 168 -20.25 -0.37 28.68
N HIS A 169 -19.03 -0.88 28.81
CA HIS A 169 -18.69 -2.26 28.42
C HIS A 169 -19.35 -3.31 29.33
N GLU A 170 -19.54 -3.02 30.61
CA GLU A 170 -20.11 -3.98 31.57
C GLU A 170 -21.64 -4.02 31.52
N THR A 171 -22.27 -2.86 31.39
CA THR A 171 -23.72 -2.70 31.50
C THR A 171 -24.43 -2.58 30.15
N GLY A 172 -23.71 -2.23 29.08
CA GLY A 172 -24.28 -1.92 27.78
C GLY A 172 -25.15 -0.65 27.77
N ARG A 173 -25.17 0.11 28.86
CA ARG A 173 -25.97 1.32 28.99
C ARG A 173 -25.20 2.52 28.46
N TYR A 174 -25.86 3.35 27.65
CA TYR A 174 -25.31 4.63 27.21
C TYR A 174 -25.36 5.66 28.32
N ASP A 175 -24.23 6.34 28.54
CA ASP A 175 -24.11 7.44 29.49
C ASP A 175 -23.11 8.49 28.95
N PHE A 176 -23.15 9.71 29.52
CA PHE A 176 -22.18 10.76 29.25
C PHE A 176 -20.96 10.61 30.18
N HIS A 177 -19.76 10.70 29.60
CA HIS A 177 -18.48 10.68 30.31
C HIS A 177 -17.82 12.04 30.16
N GLN A 178 -17.73 12.82 31.23
CA GLN A 178 -17.12 14.15 31.19
C GLN A 178 -15.59 14.02 31.09
N GLU A 179 -15.04 14.30 29.91
CA GLU A 179 -13.61 14.14 29.63
C GLU A 179 -13.14 15.04 28.46
N PRO A 180 -11.83 15.27 28.28
CA PRO A 180 -11.31 15.95 27.10
C PRO A 180 -11.59 15.16 25.81
N ALA A 181 -12.33 15.77 24.88
CA ALA A 181 -12.46 15.28 23.52
C ALA A 181 -11.46 16.01 22.61
N HIS A 182 -10.24 15.50 22.53
CA HIS A 182 -9.18 16.00 21.65
C HIS A 182 -9.52 15.77 20.17
N ILE A 183 -8.85 16.53 19.29
CA ILE A 183 -9.15 16.54 17.85
C ILE A 183 -7.96 15.96 17.10
N LEU A 184 -8.19 14.86 16.37
CA LEU A 184 -7.21 14.30 15.44
C LEU A 184 -7.47 14.80 14.02
N MET A 185 -6.43 14.88 13.21
CA MET A 185 -6.52 15.25 11.80
C MET A 185 -5.51 14.49 10.93
N LYS A 186 -5.96 14.07 9.75
CA LYS A 186 -5.18 13.43 8.70
C LYS A 186 -5.83 13.73 7.35
N VAL A 187 -4.99 13.95 6.33
CA VAL A 187 -5.36 14.05 4.91
C VAL A 187 -4.54 13.04 4.14
#